data_AF-A0A9N9TCQ1-F1
#
_entry.id   AF-A0A9N9TCQ1-F1
#
_cell.length_a   1.000
_cell.length_b   1.000
_cell.length_c   1.000
_cell.angle_alpha   90.00
_cell.angle_beta   90.00
_cell.angle_gamma   90.00
#
_symmetry.space_group_name_H-M   'P 1'
#
loop_
_entity.id
_entity.type
_entity.pdbx_description
1 polymer ?
#
loop_
_entity_poly.entity_id
_entity_poly.type
_entity_poly.pdbx_seq_one_letter_code
_entity_poly.pdbx_strand_id
1 'polypeptide(L)'
;MTVDLTLTVSAVVTDKSANMVKVVEIAVGKTEVPPLFCPHTKLQNMLLKIKAIVTYFKHNCVESDELRNAVRGEAETKLIQDVSTRWNSTYYMTSEIFGAEKFGK
;
A
#
# COMPACT_ATOMS: atom_id res chain seq x y z
N MET A 1 4.75 8.56 38.66
CA MET A 1 3.36 9.07 38.57
C MET A 1 2.82 8.57 37.25
N THR A 2 2.19 7.40 37.26
CA THR A 2 1.60 6.80 36.06
C THR A 2 0.25 7.48 35.85
N VAL A 3 0.11 8.27 34.80
CA VAL A 3 -1.13 8.96 34.49
C VAL A 3 -2.09 7.91 33.94
N ASP A 4 -3.15 7.60 34.68
CA ASP A 4 -4.18 6.64 34.29
C ASP A 4 -5.10 7.29 33.24
N LEU A 5 -4.82 7.03 31.96
CA LEU A 5 -5.53 7.60 30.80
C LEU A 5 -6.88 6.90 30.52
N THR A 6 -7.24 5.89 31.31
CA THR A 6 -8.39 5.02 31.04
C THR A 6 -9.75 5.71 31.22
N LEU A 7 -9.81 6.86 31.90
CA LEU A 7 -11.07 7.53 32.25
C LEU A 7 -11.52 8.66 31.29
N THR A 8 -10.71 9.07 30.31
CA THR A 8 -11.02 10.25 29.45
C THR A 8 -11.05 9.98 27.95
N VAL A 9 -10.62 8.80 27.49
CA VAL A 9 -10.54 8.50 26.05
C VAL A 9 -11.71 7.61 25.63
N SER A 10 -12.63 8.18 24.84
CA SER A 10 -13.84 7.49 24.35
C SER A 10 -13.57 6.55 23.16
N ALA A 11 -12.63 6.90 22.27
CA ALA A 11 -12.25 6.07 21.14
C ALA A 11 -10.86 6.46 20.60
N VAL A 12 -10.12 5.48 20.08
CA VAL A 12 -8.83 5.70 19.41
C VAL A 12 -8.90 5.18 17.99
N VAL A 13 -8.92 6.09 17.01
CA VAL A 13 -8.86 5.74 15.59
C VAL A 13 -7.40 5.54 15.22
N THR A 14 -7.06 4.35 14.73
CA THR A 14 -5.71 4.05 14.24
C THR A 14 -5.74 3.47 12.83
N ASP A 15 -4.59 3.52 12.17
CA ASP A 15 -4.36 2.92 10.85
C ASP A 15 -4.17 1.39 10.89
N LYS A 16 -4.44 0.72 12.01
CA LYS A 16 -4.19 -0.71 12.26
C LYS A 16 -2.75 -1.17 12.02
N SER A 17 -1.77 -0.27 11.91
CA SER A 17 -0.37 -0.68 11.82
C SER A 17 0.04 -1.43 13.09
N ALA A 18 0.77 -2.54 12.96
CA ALA A 18 1.04 -3.45 14.07
C ALA A 18 1.70 -2.75 15.27
N ASN A 19 2.53 -1.74 15.03
CA ASN A 19 3.15 -0.93 16.08
C ASN A 19 2.11 -0.03 16.77
N MET A 20 1.21 0.61 16.02
CA MET A 20 0.17 1.47 16.59
C MET A 20 -0.88 0.66 17.37
N VAL A 21 -1.27 -0.52 16.87
CA VAL A 21 -2.19 -1.43 17.58
C VAL A 21 -1.61 -1.83 18.94
N LYS A 22 -0.33 -2.21 18.99
CA LYS A 22 0.35 -2.55 20.26
C LYS A 22 0.41 -1.37 21.22
N VAL A 23 0.68 -0.17 20.73
CA VAL A 23 0.70 1.04 21.57
C VAL A 23 -0.68 1.32 22.16
N VAL A 24 -1.75 1.20 21.38
CA VAL A 24 -3.13 1.37 21.86
C VAL A 24 -3.52 0.29 22.86
N GLU A 25 -3.12 -0.96 22.63
CA GLU A 25 -3.34 -2.06 23.56
C GLU A 25 -2.66 -1.80 24.92
N ILE A 26 -1.40 -1.35 24.91
CA ILE A 26 -0.64 -1.02 26.12
C ILE A 26 -1.20 0.22 26.84
N ALA A 27 -1.59 1.26 26.09
CA ALA A 27 -1.96 2.55 26.66
C ALA A 27 -3.44 2.66 27.08
N VAL A 28 -4.35 1.95 26.41
CA VAL A 28 -5.82 2.18 26.53
C VAL A 28 -6.59 0.92 26.92
N GLY A 29 -6.02 -0.29 26.84
CA GLY A 29 -6.66 -1.50 27.35
C GLY A 29 -7.81 -2.08 26.52
N LYS A 30 -8.46 -1.29 25.63
CA LYS A 30 -9.12 -1.64 24.34
C LYS A 30 -10.19 -0.62 23.94
N THR A 31 -10.26 -0.30 22.65
CA THR A 31 -11.45 -0.38 21.74
C THR A 31 -10.96 0.02 20.34
N GLU A 32 -10.94 -0.92 19.40
CA GLU A 32 -10.57 -0.64 18.00
C GLU A 32 -11.76 0.00 17.25
N VAL A 33 -11.52 1.14 16.60
CA VAL A 33 -12.47 1.73 15.64
C VAL A 33 -12.25 1.04 14.28
N PRO A 34 -13.32 0.71 13.52
CA PRO A 34 -13.19 0.01 12.24
C PRO A 34 -12.24 0.76 11.28
N PRO A 35 -11.49 0.02 10.45
CA PRO A 35 -10.52 0.63 9.54
C PRO A 35 -11.21 1.61 8.58
N LEU A 36 -10.56 2.75 8.33
CA LEU A 36 -11.01 3.81 7.42
C LEU A 36 -11.12 3.34 5.95
N PHE A 37 -10.75 2.09 5.65
CA PHE A 37 -10.72 1.59 4.28
C PHE A 37 -11.09 0.11 4.22
N CYS A 38 -12.30 -0.18 3.73
CA CYS A 38 -12.70 -1.53 3.33
C CYS A 38 -12.25 -1.74 1.88
N PRO A 39 -11.28 -2.64 1.60
CA PRO A 39 -10.90 -2.90 0.23
C PRO A 39 -12.02 -3.65 -0.49
N HIS A 40 -12.56 -3.06 -1.55
CA HIS A 40 -13.54 -3.70 -2.42
C HIS A 40 -12.93 -4.98 -3.04
N THR A 41 -13.54 -6.14 -2.81
CA THR A 41 -12.99 -7.47 -3.19
C THR A 41 -12.60 -7.57 -4.67
N LYS A 42 -13.36 -6.92 -5.55
CA LYS A 42 -13.08 -6.87 -7.00
C LYS A 42 -11.77 -6.16 -7.34
N LEU A 43 -11.41 -5.10 -6.59
CA LEU A 43 -10.15 -4.38 -6.77
C LEU A 43 -8.97 -5.25 -6.30
N GLN A 44 -9.14 -6.01 -5.21
CA GLN A 44 -8.06 -6.87 -4.72
C GLN A 44 -7.61 -7.91 -5.74
N ASN A 45 -8.55 -8.56 -6.43
CA ASN A 45 -8.19 -9.54 -7.46
C ASN A 45 -7.41 -8.93 -8.63
N MET A 46 -7.73 -7.70 -9.02
CA MET A 46 -6.98 -6.97 -10.05
C MET A 46 -5.58 -6.60 -9.55
N LEU A 47 -5.48 -6.09 -8.32
CA LEU A 47 -4.20 -5.73 -7.70
C LEU A 47 -3.27 -6.93 -7.55
N LEU A 48 -3.79 -8.12 -7.23
CA LEU A 48 -3.00 -9.35 -7.16
C LEU A 48 -2.40 -9.73 -8.52
N LYS A 49 -3.17 -9.60 -9.61
CA LYS A 49 -2.67 -9.85 -10.97
C LYS A 49 -1.58 -8.86 -11.37
N ILE A 50 -1.79 -7.57 -11.09
CA ILE A 50 -0.80 -6.52 -11.32
C ILE A 50 0.48 -6.81 -10.54
N LYS A 51 0.35 -7.18 -9.26
CA LYS A 51 1.47 -7.54 -8.40
C LYS A 51 2.24 -8.75 -8.92
N ALA A 52 1.56 -9.75 -9.46
CA ALA A 52 2.20 -10.92 -10.07
C ALA A 52 3.03 -10.53 -11.30
N ILE A 53 2.51 -9.66 -12.16
CA ILE A 53 3.24 -9.15 -13.34
C ILE A 53 4.50 -8.39 -12.89
N VAL A 54 4.37 -7.43 -11.97
CA VAL A 54 5.53 -6.68 -11.45
C VAL A 54 6.56 -7.60 -10.80
N THR A 55 6.09 -8.65 -10.13
CA THR A 55 6.94 -9.65 -9.48
C THR A 55 7.68 -10.52 -10.50
N TYR A 56 7.05 -10.87 -11.63
CA TYR A 56 7.71 -11.58 -12.73
C TYR A 56 8.91 -10.79 -13.27
N PHE A 57 8.69 -9.52 -13.63
CA PHE A 57 9.76 -8.67 -14.16
C PHE A 57 10.86 -8.38 -13.13
N LYS A 58 10.54 -8.34 -11.83
CA LYS A 58 11.57 -8.20 -10.79
C LYS A 58 12.48 -9.41 -10.65
N HIS A 59 11.97 -10.61 -10.89
CA HIS A 59 12.77 -11.84 -10.79
C HIS A 59 13.50 -12.17 -12.09
N ASN A 60 13.01 -11.66 -13.23
CA ASN A 60 13.57 -11.94 -14.54
C ASN A 60 14.28 -10.71 -15.12
N CYS A 61 15.60 -10.66 -14.94
CA CYS A 61 16.43 -9.53 -15.37
C CYS A 61 16.42 -9.32 -16.89
N VAL A 62 16.38 -10.40 -17.68
CA VAL A 62 16.42 -10.34 -19.14
C VAL A 62 15.19 -9.61 -19.68
N GLU A 63 13.99 -10.05 -19.28
CA GLU A 63 12.73 -9.46 -19.68
C GLU A 63 12.53 -8.05 -19.10
N SER A 64 13.09 -7.78 -17.91
CA SER A 64 13.10 -6.41 -17.36
C SER A 64 13.95 -5.47 -18.19
N ASP A 65 15.10 -5.92 -18.70
CA ASP A 65 15.98 -5.10 -19.52
C ASP A 65 15.44 -4.96 -20.94
N GLU A 66 14.80 -6.00 -21.50
CA GLU A 66 14.03 -5.90 -22.75
C GLU A 66 12.88 -4.89 -22.63
N LEU A 67 12.12 -4.93 -21.54
CA LEU A 67 11.05 -3.96 -21.28
C LEU A 67 11.61 -2.53 -21.19
N ARG A 68 12.73 -2.33 -20.49
CA ARG A 68 13.40 -1.03 -20.42
C ARG A 68 13.87 -0.53 -21.79
N ASN A 69 14.41 -1.42 -22.62
CA ASN A 69 14.83 -1.09 -23.97
C ASN A 69 13.63 -0.76 -24.88
N ALA A 70 12.49 -1.43 -24.69
CA ALA A 70 11.28 -1.17 -25.46
C ALA A 70 10.63 0.18 -25.12
N VAL A 71 10.76 0.65 -23.87
CA VAL A 71 10.17 1.90 -23.38
C VAL A 71 11.17 3.08 -23.40
N ARG A 72 12.41 2.86 -23.88
CA ARG A 72 13.43 3.91 -24.05
C ARG A 72 12.91 5.03 -24.95
N GLY A 73 12.54 6.15 -24.35
CA GLY A 73 12.15 7.38 -25.05
C GLY A 73 10.80 7.98 -24.65
N GLU A 74 9.89 7.21 -24.07
CA GLU A 74 8.52 7.70 -23.77
C GLU A 74 8.24 7.88 -22.26
N ALA A 75 8.80 7.03 -21.40
CA ALA A 75 8.85 7.22 -19.96
C ALA A 75 9.73 6.12 -19.36
N GLU A 76 10.94 6.44 -18.89
CA GLU A 76 11.80 5.45 -18.22
C GLU A 76 11.29 5.19 -16.78
N THR A 77 10.08 4.67 -16.67
CA THR A 77 9.39 4.37 -15.42
C THR A 77 9.79 2.99 -14.93
N LYS A 78 10.36 2.94 -13.73
CA LYS A 78 10.81 1.68 -13.11
C LYS A 78 9.61 1.04 -12.42
N LEU A 79 9.32 -0.23 -12.74
CA LEU A 79 8.28 -0.99 -12.06
C LEU A 79 8.49 -0.99 -10.53
N ILE A 80 7.53 -0.40 -9.80
CA ILE A 80 7.50 -0.35 -8.34
C ILE A 80 6.54 -1.43 -7.84
N GLN A 81 6.98 -2.21 -6.86
CA GLN A 81 6.13 -3.22 -6.23
C GLN A 81 5.42 -2.65 -5.00
N ASP A 82 4.17 -3.07 -4.82
CA ASP A 82 3.37 -2.78 -3.64
C ASP A 82 4.01 -3.30 -2.33
N VAL A 83 3.99 -2.45 -1.31
CA VAL A 83 4.52 -2.66 0.04
C VAL A 83 3.41 -2.39 1.04
N SER A 84 2.96 -3.43 1.75
CA SER A 84 1.80 -3.36 2.65
C SER A 84 1.93 -2.33 3.78
N THR A 85 3.15 -1.98 4.17
CA THR A 85 3.43 -0.98 5.21
C THR A 85 3.42 0.45 4.69
N ARG A 86 3.32 0.68 3.37
CA ARG A 86 3.29 2.01 2.76
C ARG A 86 1.99 2.21 2.00
N TRP A 87 1.11 3.03 2.57
CA TRP A 87 -0.23 3.39 2.06
C TRP A 87 -0.31 3.77 0.57
N ASN A 88 0.71 4.44 0.02
CA ASN A 88 0.72 4.88 -1.38
C ASN A 88 1.35 3.88 -2.37
N SER A 89 1.92 2.77 -1.90
CA SER A 89 2.68 1.86 -2.76
C SER A 89 1.82 1.14 -3.78
N THR A 90 0.56 0.80 -3.43
CA THR A 90 -0.42 0.25 -4.36
C THR A 90 -0.72 1.23 -5.50
N TYR A 91 -0.92 2.51 -5.18
CA TYR A 91 -1.17 3.56 -6.17
C TYR A 91 -0.01 3.71 -7.14
N TYR A 92 1.22 3.80 -6.63
CA TYR A 92 2.41 3.89 -7.48
C TYR A 92 2.53 2.66 -8.39
N MET A 93 2.43 1.44 -7.85
CA MET A 93 2.48 0.21 -8.66
C MET A 93 1.45 0.21 -9.81
N THR A 94 0.22 0.65 -9.54
CA THR A 94 -0.81 0.74 -10.59
C THR A 94 -0.56 1.87 -11.58
N SER A 95 -0.09 3.02 -11.12
CA SER A 95 0.17 4.19 -11.97
C SER A 95 1.29 3.93 -12.97
N GLU A 96 2.31 3.15 -12.58
CA GLU A 96 3.42 2.77 -13.48
C GLU A 96 2.95 1.83 -14.59
N ILE A 97 2.00 0.92 -14.31
CA ILE A 97 1.43 0.03 -15.34
C ILE A 97 0.47 0.76 -16.27
N PHE A 98 -0.39 1.62 -15.73
CA PHE A 98 -1.43 2.28 -16.52
C PHE A 98 -0.95 3.54 -17.24
N GLY A 99 0.26 4.03 -16.94
CA GLY A 99 0.80 5.27 -17.47
C GLY A 99 0.09 6.47 -16.86
N ALA A 100 0.84 7.37 -16.22
CA ALA A 100 0.29 8.51 -15.48
C ALA A 100 -0.41 9.59 -16.35
N GLU A 101 -0.78 9.32 -17.61
CA GLU A 101 -1.27 10.32 -18.55
C GLU A 101 -2.77 10.23 -18.90
N LYS A 102 -3.59 9.45 -18.19
CA LYS A 102 -5.01 9.24 -18.58
C LYS A 102 -6.06 9.61 -17.54
N PHE A 103 -5.69 10.23 -16.41
CA PHE A 103 -6.66 10.64 -15.38
C PHE A 103 -6.67 12.15 -15.06
N GLY A 104 -6.01 12.98 -15.88
CA GLY A 104 -6.12 14.43 -15.83
C GLY A 104 -6.79 14.98 -17.09
N LYS A 105 -8.09 15.21 -17.02
CA LYS A 105 -8.74 16.34 -17.70
C LYS A 105 -9.30 17.25 -16.62
#